data_AF-F9S6V1-F1
#
_entry.id   AF-F9S6V1-F1
#
_cell.length_a   1.000
_cell.length_b   1.000
_cell.length_c   1.000
_cell.angle_alpha   90.00
_cell.angle_beta   90.00
_cell.angle_gamma   90.00
#
_symmetry.space_group_name_H-M   'P 1'
#
loop_
_entity.id
_entity.type
_entity.pdbx_description
1 polymer ?
#
loop_
_entity_poly.entity_id
_entity_poly.type
_entity_poly.pdbx_seq_one_letter_code
_entity_poly.pdbx_strand_id
1 'polypeptide(L)' 'MTLPATGLDNAPDEIKLAVDLIYLLESNNVAPQTALEAIKIVQSDLEAKLANKA' A
#
# COMPACT_ATOMS: atom_id res chain seq x y z
N MET A 1 -12.93 11.88 24.66
CA MET A 1 -13.16 12.49 23.33
C MET A 1 -12.96 11.39 22.31
N THR A 2 -14.03 10.82 21.78
CA THR A 2 -13.96 9.79 20.74
C THR A 2 -13.55 10.48 19.44
N LEU A 3 -12.35 10.19 18.95
CA LEU A 3 -11.93 10.58 17.61
C LEU A 3 -12.98 10.05 16.61
N PRO A 4 -13.46 10.86 15.65
CA PRO A 4 -14.39 10.34 14.65
C PRO A 4 -13.66 9.24 13.89
N ALA A 5 -14.29 8.07 13.75
CA ALA A 5 -13.82 7.02 12.85
C ALA A 5 -13.63 7.67 11.48
N THR A 6 -12.38 7.96 11.14
CA THR A 6 -12.03 8.60 9.88
C THR A 6 -12.43 7.61 8.78
N GLY A 7 -12.85 8.10 7.62
CA GLY A 7 -13.47 7.28 6.57
C GLY A 7 -12.65 6.05 6.09
N LEU A 8 -11.41 5.91 6.55
CA LEU A 8 -10.57 4.74 6.37
C LEU A 8 -11.14 3.46 7.01
N ASP A 9 -11.85 3.53 8.13
CA ASP A 9 -12.37 2.33 8.80
C ASP A 9 -13.40 1.58 7.94
N ASN A 10 -14.11 2.31 7.07
CA ASN A 10 -15.09 1.77 6.13
C ASN A 10 -14.57 1.67 4.68
N ALA A 11 -13.31 2.03 4.43
CA ALA A 11 -12.73 1.94 3.09
C ALA A 11 -12.49 0.47 2.67
N PRO A 12 -12.42 0.17 1.37
CA PRO A 12 -11.96 -1.13 0.89
C PRO A 12 -10.56 -1.49 1.41
N ASP A 13 -10.27 -2.78 1.57
CA ASP A 13 -9.01 -3.26 2.15
C ASP A 13 -7.79 -2.78 1.36
N GLU A 14 -7.89 -2.72 0.03
CA GLU A 14 -6.84 -2.22 -0.86
C GLU A 14 -6.54 -0.73 -0.62
N ILE A 15 -7.56 0.06 -0.26
CA ILE A 15 -7.40 1.49 0.03
C ILE A 15 -6.71 1.67 1.39
N LYS A 16 -7.14 0.92 2.41
CA LYS A 16 -6.50 0.95 3.73
C LYS A 16 -5.02 0.58 3.63
N LEU A 17 -4.73 -0.51 2.94
CA LEU A 17 -3.36 -0.97 2.74
C LEU A 17 -2.53 0.05 1.95
N ALA A 18 -3.08 0.69 0.93
CA ALA A 18 -2.37 1.75 0.19
C ALA A 18 -2.00 2.92 1.11
N VAL A 19 -2.90 3.34 2.00
CA VAL A 19 -2.62 4.41 2.96
C VAL A 19 -1.54 4.00 3.95
N ASP A 20 -1.58 2.78 4.49
CA ASP A 20 -0.56 2.27 5.40
C ASP A 20 0.82 2.20 4.72
N LEU A 21 0.87 1.77 3.46
CA LEU A 21 2.11 1.73 2.68
C LEU A 21 2.67 3.12 2.40
N ILE A 22 1.82 4.10 2.06
CA ILE A 22 2.24 5.50 1.88
C ILE A 22 2.84 6.02 3.18
N TYR A 23 2.15 5.85 4.31
CA TYR A 23 2.63 6.27 5.62
C TYR A 23 3.99 5.64 5.96
N LEU A 24 4.18 4.35 5.68
CA LEU A 24 5.45 3.65 5.91
C LEU A 24 6.59 4.24 5.07
N LEU A 25 6.34 4.51 3.79
CA LEU A 25 7.34 5.06 2.87
C LEU A 25 7.75 6.48 3.28
N GLU A 26 6.78 7.32 3.62
CA GLU A 26 7.01 8.69 4.10
C GLU A 26 7.76 8.70 5.44
N SER A 27 7.36 7.84 6.38
CA SER A 27 8.02 7.72 7.70
C SER A 27 9.49 7.31 7.59
N ASN A 28 9.85 6.58 6.54
CA ASN A 28 11.23 6.18 6.24
C ASN A 28 11.95 7.15 5.28
N ASN A 29 11.36 8.30 4.96
CA ASN A 29 11.90 9.30 4.02
C ASN A 29 12.28 8.72 2.66
N VAL A 30 11.51 7.73 2.17
CA VAL A 30 11.77 7.11 0.88
C VAL A 30 11.40 8.10 -0.23
N ALA A 31 12.33 8.35 -1.15
CA ALA A 31 12.05 9.22 -2.29
C ALA A 31 10.91 8.64 -3.15
N PRO A 32 9.93 9.45 -3.59
CA PRO A 32 8.78 8.96 -4.36
C PRO A 32 9.17 8.17 -5.61
N GLN A 33 10.24 8.56 -6.31
CA GLN A 33 10.74 7.83 -7.46
C GLN A 33 11.23 6.43 -7.09
N THR A 34 11.98 6.29 -5.99
CA THR A 34 12.43 4.99 -5.48
C THR A 34 11.25 4.13 -5.01
N ALA A 35 10.27 4.74 -4.34
CA ALA A 35 9.04 4.06 -3.93
C ALA A 35 8.27 3.50 -5.13
N LEU A 36 8.10 4.29 -6.20
CA LEU A 36 7.42 3.84 -7.42
C LEU A 36 8.14 2.65 -8.08
N GLU A 37 9.46 2.69 -8.20
CA GLU A 37 10.22 1.56 -8.76
C GLU A 37 10.11 0.31 -7.88
N ALA A 38 10.15 0.46 -6.54
CA ALA A 38 9.94 -0.66 -5.62
C ALA A 38 8.52 -1.25 -5.73
N ILE A 39 7.49 -0.40 -5.81
CA ILE A 39 6.09 -0.83 -5.95
C ILE A 39 5.89 -1.62 -7.25
N LYS A 40 6.53 -1.24 -8.36
CA LYS A 40 6.48 -2.02 -9.62
C LYS A 40 7.02 -3.44 -9.43
N ILE A 41 8.14 -3.59 -8.71
CA ILE A 41 8.73 -4.90 -8.41
C ILE A 41 7.76 -5.75 -7.57
N VAL A 42 7.19 -5.15 -6.51
CA VAL A 42 6.20 -5.83 -5.66
C VAL A 42 4.96 -6.24 -6.46
N GLN A 43 4.45 -5.35 -7.32
CA GLN A 43 3.32 -5.65 -8.19
C GLN A 43 3.60 -6.86 -9.08
N SER A 44 4.75 -6.88 -9.77
CA SER A 44 5.14 -8.00 -10.63
C SER A 44 5.27 -9.33 -9.87
N ASP A 45 5.80 -9.32 -8.64
CA ASP A 45 5.86 -10.52 -7.79
C ASP A 45 4.46 -11.04 -7.40
N LEU A 46 3.55 -10.14 -7.04
CA LEU A 46 2.17 -10.49 -6.71
C LEU A 46 1.41 -11.03 -7.94
N GLU A 47 1.57 -10.40 -9.11
CA GLU A 47 1.00 -10.87 -10.36
C GLU A 47 1.52 -12.26 -10.74
N ALA A 48 2.83 -12.51 -10.59
CA ALA A 48 3.41 -13.83 -10.82
C ALA A 48 2.84 -14.89 -9.85
N LYS A 49 2.65 -14.54 -8.58
CA LYS A 49 2.02 -15.43 -7.58
C LYS A 49 0.57 -15.74 -7.91
N LEU A 50 -0.19 -14.79 -8.45
CA LEU A 50 -1.56 -15.01 -8.91
C LEU A 50 -1.59 -15.90 -10.16
N ALA A 51 -0.69 -15.67 -11.12
CA ALA A 51 -0.57 -16.49 -12.33
C ALA A 51 -0.14 -17.93 -12.03
N ASN A 52 0.73 -18.13 -11.05
CA ASN A 52 1.20 -19.45 -10.61
C ASN A 52 0.22 -20.18 -9.67
N LYS A 53 -0.93 -19.57 -9.35
CA LYS A 53 -1.99 -20.19 -8.54
C LYS A 53 -3.08 -20.86 -9.40
N ALA A 54 -2.82 -21.00 -10.70
CA ALA A 54 -3.66 -21.69 -11.68
C ALA A 54 -3.32 -23.18 -11.80
#